data_AF-A0A9W9QC32-F1
#
_entry.id   AF-A0A9W9QC32-F1
#
_cell.length_a   1.000
_cell.length_b   1.000
_cell.length_c   1.000
_cell.angle_alpha   90.00
_cell.angle_beta   90.00
_cell.angle_gamma   90.00
#
_symmetry.space_group_name_H-M   'P 1'
#
loop_
_entity.id
_entity.type
_entity.pdbx_description
1 polymer ?
#
loop_
_entity_poly.entity_id
_entity_poly.type
_entity_poly.pdbx_seq_one_letter_code
_entity_poly.pdbx_strand_id
1 'polypeptide(L)'
;MANPLQQSSKICRQISSSALRASGKSPRLFPFAGGRQSRSVQQLSRKSDSIDSRSLGTFRMGGASQTTAKQPQRGHTSSGHLSTGRTSYSTTASSNEPVIHDVFDDVSGTWQYIVADPTTSTAVIIDPVLNFDPATQAITTRSADSLLALVEARNYKIVKILETHAHADHLSAASYLQTHIMKSQDHKPPICIGKRIEAVQRLFSQRYGVPTSEYKQVFDKLFDDDESFSIGNMTAEAIHLPGHTPDHLGYMIGGKSYRRYSYEIILTSPDNIFCGDSLFHADIGTARCDFPGGDAKDLFQSGRKLLDLPGHFKIWTGHDYPPEGRTEPVPWLSVREHRELNKHLKDGMSEEQFVAVRKERDEKLAAPRLLHQSLQINIRAGRLPAPTEAGHRLLHVPLKVAGDGW
;
A
#
# COMPACT_ATOMS: atom_id res chain seq x y z
N MET A 1 -37.05 -11.79 36.81
CA MET A 1 -36.81 -11.75 35.36
C MET A 1 -36.12 -10.44 35.03
N ALA A 2 -34.86 -10.48 34.60
CA ALA A 2 -34.09 -9.33 34.14
C ALA A 2 -33.27 -9.76 32.92
N ASN A 3 -33.21 -8.86 31.94
CA ASN A 3 -32.88 -9.07 30.52
C ASN A 3 -31.35 -9.14 30.27
N PRO A 4 -30.79 -10.17 29.61
CA PRO A 4 -29.35 -10.29 29.36
C PRO A 4 -28.97 -9.78 27.96
N LEU A 5 -28.86 -8.47 27.78
CA LEU A 5 -28.38 -7.86 26.52
C LEU A 5 -27.36 -6.72 26.72
N GLN A 6 -26.61 -6.73 27.84
CA GLN A 6 -25.69 -5.64 28.18
C GLN A 6 -24.23 -6.05 28.45
N GLN A 7 -23.78 -7.20 27.93
CA GLN A 7 -22.41 -7.69 28.15
C GLN A 7 -21.51 -7.78 26.90
N SER A 8 -21.92 -7.23 25.75
CA SER A 8 -21.16 -7.33 24.50
C SER A 8 -20.12 -6.21 24.26
N SER A 9 -20.00 -5.18 25.11
CA SER A 9 -19.08 -4.04 24.89
C SER A 9 -17.82 -4.02 25.78
N LYS A 10 -17.57 -5.04 26.62
CA LYS A 10 -16.50 -4.99 27.63
C LYS A 10 -15.22 -5.79 27.35
N ILE A 11 -15.16 -6.59 26.28
CA ILE A 11 -14.04 -7.54 26.08
C ILE A 11 -12.85 -6.95 25.28
N CYS A 12 -12.95 -5.71 24.76
CA CYS A 12 -11.83 -5.03 24.12
C CYS A 12 -10.90 -4.24 25.08
N ARG A 13 -11.13 -4.27 26.40
CA ARG A 13 -10.37 -3.48 27.40
C ARG A 13 -9.57 -4.27 28.44
N GLN A 14 -9.47 -5.59 28.33
CA GLN A 14 -8.88 -6.42 29.39
C GLN A 14 -7.59 -7.16 29.01
N ILE A 15 -6.63 -6.48 28.36
CA ILE A 15 -5.24 -6.95 28.32
C ILE A 15 -4.29 -5.74 28.39
N SER A 16 -4.30 -5.03 29.53
CA SER A 16 -3.30 -4.00 29.83
C SER A 16 -3.08 -3.88 31.33
N SER A 17 -2.62 -4.95 31.98
CA SER A 17 -1.96 -4.87 33.29
C SER A 17 -1.39 -6.23 33.70
N SER A 18 -0.18 -6.57 33.22
CA SER A 18 0.78 -7.45 33.90
C SER A 18 1.95 -7.83 33.00
N ALA A 19 3.03 -7.06 33.05
CA ALA A 19 4.40 -7.55 32.86
C ALA A 19 5.38 -6.36 32.87
N LEU A 20 5.88 -5.99 34.06
CA LEU A 20 7.11 -5.19 34.18
C LEU A 20 7.65 -5.39 35.60
N ARG A 21 8.55 -6.37 35.75
CA ARG A 21 9.66 -6.35 36.71
C ARG A 21 10.64 -7.50 36.43
N ALA A 22 11.91 -7.18 36.64
CA ALA A 22 13.15 -7.94 36.44
C ALA A 22 13.72 -7.89 35.01
N SER A 23 15.00 -7.58 34.77
CA SER A 23 16.10 -7.11 35.60
C SER A 23 17.25 -6.75 34.65
N GLY A 24 17.92 -5.63 34.85
CA GLY A 24 19.11 -5.25 34.09
C GLY A 24 20.38 -5.96 34.57
N LYS A 25 21.33 -6.17 33.65
CA LYS A 25 22.75 -5.79 33.78
C LYS A 25 23.49 -5.98 32.44
N SER A 26 24.29 -4.96 32.14
CA SER A 26 25.06 -4.66 30.92
C SER A 26 26.33 -5.52 30.70
N PRO A 27 27.02 -5.38 29.54
CA PRO A 27 27.87 -6.41 28.93
C PRO A 27 29.38 -6.25 29.24
N ARG A 28 30.18 -7.24 28.83
CA ARG A 28 31.64 -7.15 28.75
C ARG A 28 32.13 -7.16 27.29
N LEU A 29 33.19 -6.39 27.07
CA LEU A 29 33.80 -6.01 25.80
C LEU A 29 35.16 -6.73 25.57
N PHE A 30 35.44 -6.98 24.27
CA PHE A 30 36.73 -7.02 23.56
C PHE A 30 37.73 -8.19 23.75
N PRO A 31 38.74 -8.41 22.84
CA PRO A 31 39.00 -7.84 21.48
C PRO A 31 39.51 -8.81 20.36
N PHE A 32 39.53 -8.27 19.12
CA PHE A 32 40.47 -8.42 17.96
C PHE A 32 41.23 -9.72 17.60
N ALA A 33 41.08 -10.15 16.34
CA ALA A 33 42.12 -10.41 15.31
C ALA A 33 41.37 -10.85 14.02
N GLY A 34 41.63 -10.44 12.77
CA GLY A 34 42.90 -10.21 12.07
C GLY A 34 43.13 -11.36 11.07
N GLY A 35 42.85 -11.16 9.76
CA GLY A 35 43.16 -12.19 8.76
C GLY A 35 42.59 -11.96 7.35
N ARG A 36 43.37 -11.28 6.50
CA ARG A 36 43.24 -11.30 5.03
C ARG A 36 43.60 -12.70 4.51
N GLN A 37 42.83 -13.24 3.55
CA GLN A 37 43.42 -13.96 2.40
C GLN A 37 42.56 -13.80 1.14
N SER A 38 43.24 -13.36 0.09
CA SER A 38 42.89 -13.37 -1.33
C SER A 38 43.17 -14.73 -1.96
N ARG A 39 42.38 -15.14 -2.97
CA ARG A 39 42.77 -15.96 -4.16
C ARG A 39 41.55 -16.03 -5.11
N SER A 40 41.61 -15.33 -6.25
CA SER A 40 41.87 -15.85 -7.61
C SER A 40 40.85 -16.90 -8.08
N VAL A 41 39.88 -16.50 -8.91
CA VAL A 41 39.86 -16.71 -10.38
C VAL A 41 39.98 -18.17 -10.79
N GLN A 42 38.87 -18.74 -11.28
CA GLN A 42 38.89 -19.70 -12.38
C GLN A 42 37.65 -19.49 -13.27
N GLN A 43 37.93 -18.99 -14.47
CA GLN A 43 37.04 -19.09 -15.63
C GLN A 43 36.89 -20.57 -16.01
N LEU A 44 35.66 -21.00 -16.29
CA LEU A 44 35.40 -22.12 -17.19
C LEU A 44 34.38 -21.66 -18.23
N SER A 45 34.91 -21.50 -19.45
CA SER A 45 34.17 -21.32 -20.70
C SER A 45 33.74 -22.67 -21.27
N ARG A 46 32.81 -22.61 -22.25
CA ARG A 46 32.41 -23.65 -23.26
C ARG A 46 31.31 -24.58 -22.74
N LYS A 47 30.22 -24.88 -23.45
CA LYS A 47 29.83 -24.91 -24.88
C LYS A 47 28.28 -24.76 -24.90
N SER A 48 27.63 -23.89 -25.67
CA SER A 48 27.18 -24.09 -27.06
C SER A 48 26.75 -25.52 -27.39
N ASP A 49 25.44 -25.79 -27.35
CA ASP A 49 24.78 -26.74 -28.26
C ASP A 49 23.37 -26.22 -28.57
N SER A 50 23.23 -25.70 -29.79
CA SER A 50 22.00 -25.62 -30.55
C SER A 50 21.68 -27.00 -31.14
N ILE A 51 20.42 -27.42 -31.20
CA ILE A 51 19.88 -28.24 -32.31
C ILE A 51 18.33 -28.22 -32.30
N ASP A 52 17.83 -27.94 -33.50
CA ASP A 52 16.60 -28.32 -34.19
C ASP A 52 15.19 -28.12 -33.62
N SER A 53 14.56 -27.14 -34.24
CA SER A 53 13.16 -27.12 -34.69
C SER A 53 12.88 -28.09 -35.86
N ARG A 54 11.88 -28.98 -35.71
CA ARG A 54 11.03 -29.55 -36.79
C ARG A 54 9.64 -29.81 -36.17
N SER A 55 8.62 -29.01 -36.47
CA SER A 55 7.69 -29.04 -37.62
C SER A 55 6.63 -30.15 -37.59
N LEU A 56 5.38 -29.69 -37.67
CA LEU A 56 4.21 -30.25 -38.37
C LEU A 56 3.36 -31.34 -37.66
N GLY A 57 2.12 -30.93 -37.38
CA GLY A 57 0.98 -31.77 -37.04
C GLY A 57 -0.31 -30.96 -37.16
N THR A 58 -0.70 -30.67 -38.40
CA THR A 58 -1.99 -30.08 -38.78
C THR A 58 -3.16 -31.01 -38.43
N PHE A 59 -4.19 -30.48 -37.78
CA PHE A 59 -5.55 -31.01 -37.84
C PHE A 59 -6.53 -29.88 -38.14
N ARG A 60 -7.32 -30.08 -39.21
CA ARG A 60 -8.28 -29.12 -39.76
C ARG A 60 -9.58 -29.88 -40.05
N MET A 61 -10.69 -29.47 -39.42
CA MET A 61 -12.10 -29.64 -39.82
C MET A 61 -12.86 -28.59 -39.01
N GLY A 62 -13.78 -27.74 -39.46
CA GLY A 62 -14.41 -27.49 -40.75
C GLY A 62 -15.76 -26.78 -40.48
N GLY A 63 -16.01 -25.64 -41.17
CA GLY A 63 -17.32 -25.00 -41.43
C GLY A 63 -18.12 -24.39 -40.25
N ALA A 64 -18.90 -23.31 -40.38
CA ALA A 64 -19.36 -22.57 -41.55
C ALA A 64 -19.94 -21.18 -41.16
N SER A 65 -19.92 -20.26 -42.15
CA SER A 65 -20.87 -19.17 -42.49
C SER A 65 -21.12 -18.02 -41.49
N GLN A 66 -20.55 -16.83 -41.70
CA GLN A 66 -21.06 -15.68 -42.50
C GLN A 66 -22.44 -15.12 -42.11
N THR A 67 -22.46 -13.86 -41.65
CA THR A 67 -23.28 -12.76 -42.21
C THR A 67 -22.69 -11.39 -41.80
N THR A 68 -22.82 -10.43 -42.70
CA THR A 68 -22.18 -9.10 -42.79
C THR A 68 -23.19 -7.96 -42.59
N ALA A 69 -22.79 -6.83 -41.99
CA ALA A 69 -23.25 -5.45 -42.31
C ALA A 69 -22.50 -4.42 -41.45
N LYS A 70 -21.49 -3.70 -41.99
CA LYS A 70 -21.53 -2.35 -42.60
C LYS A 70 -21.70 -1.16 -41.62
N GLN A 71 -20.58 -0.50 -41.35
CA GLN A 71 -20.44 0.92 -40.98
C GLN A 71 -20.82 1.85 -42.16
N PRO A 72 -21.02 3.15 -41.88
CA PRO A 72 -20.62 4.20 -42.82
C PRO A 72 -19.58 5.15 -42.20
N GLN A 73 -18.47 5.35 -42.93
CA GLN A 73 -17.59 6.50 -42.77
C GLN A 73 -18.14 7.69 -43.57
N ARG A 74 -17.94 8.91 -43.06
CA ARG A 74 -17.92 10.14 -43.85
C ARG A 74 -16.56 10.81 -43.66
N GLY A 75 -15.87 11.06 -44.77
CA GLY A 75 -14.67 11.89 -44.81
C GLY A 75 -15.00 13.36 -45.03
N HIS A 76 -14.11 14.22 -44.55
CA HIS A 76 -13.90 15.55 -45.10
C HIS A 76 -12.40 15.86 -45.12
N THR A 77 -11.91 16.10 -46.33
CA THR A 77 -10.60 16.67 -46.64
C THR A 77 -10.67 18.20 -46.55
N SER A 78 -9.64 18.85 -45.99
CA SER A 78 -9.22 20.17 -46.46
C SER A 78 -7.72 20.35 -46.25
N SER A 79 -7.10 20.98 -47.23
CA SER A 79 -5.66 21.17 -47.43
C SER A 79 -5.23 22.57 -47.01
N GLY A 80 -4.03 22.67 -46.43
CA GLY A 80 -3.07 23.74 -46.73
C GLY A 80 -3.06 24.98 -45.84
N HIS A 81 -1.99 25.15 -45.07
CA HIS A 81 -1.17 26.38 -45.15
C HIS A 81 0.21 26.17 -44.51
N LEU A 82 1.27 26.34 -45.32
CA LEU A 82 2.64 26.59 -44.87
C LEU A 82 2.74 28.07 -44.45
N SER A 83 3.27 28.32 -43.26
CA SER A 83 3.73 29.65 -42.80
C SER A 83 4.82 29.48 -41.73
N THR A 84 6.06 29.56 -42.21
CA THR A 84 7.24 30.20 -41.59
C THR A 84 7.31 30.34 -40.05
N GLY A 85 8.28 29.62 -39.47
CA GLY A 85 9.35 30.19 -38.67
C GLY A 85 8.98 31.08 -37.48
N ARG A 86 8.77 30.44 -36.32
CA ARG A 86 9.18 31.00 -35.03
C ARG A 86 9.88 29.89 -34.24
N THR A 87 11.16 30.08 -34.00
CA THR A 87 11.93 29.35 -33.00
C THR A 87 11.23 29.51 -31.65
N SER A 88 10.45 28.51 -31.27
CA SER A 88 9.99 28.35 -29.90
C SER A 88 11.22 28.00 -29.08
N TYR A 89 11.67 28.92 -28.23
CA TYR A 89 12.50 28.57 -27.10
C TYR A 89 11.73 27.53 -26.29
N SER A 90 12.04 26.25 -26.50
CA SER A 90 11.58 25.17 -25.64
C SER A 90 12.44 25.23 -24.38
N THR A 91 12.07 26.10 -23.45
CA THR A 91 12.44 25.86 -22.06
C THR A 91 11.65 24.64 -21.62
N THR A 92 12.30 23.47 -21.67
CA THR A 92 11.84 22.27 -20.97
C THR A 92 11.79 22.61 -19.48
N ALA A 93 10.64 23.10 -19.02
CA ALA A 93 10.31 23.06 -17.61
C ALA A 93 10.16 21.58 -17.25
N SER A 94 11.19 20.98 -16.66
CA SER A 94 11.07 19.68 -16.01
C SER A 94 10.05 19.83 -14.88
N SER A 95 8.88 19.20 -15.01
CA SER A 95 7.91 19.20 -13.91
C SER A 95 8.51 18.42 -12.73
N ASN A 96 8.65 19.06 -11.57
CA ASN A 96 9.05 18.40 -10.32
C ASN A 96 7.90 17.60 -9.67
N GLU A 97 6.72 17.55 -10.30
CA GLU A 97 5.58 16.76 -9.81
C GLU A 97 5.73 15.29 -10.25
N PRO A 98 5.50 14.32 -9.34
CA PRO A 98 5.50 12.92 -9.72
C PRO A 98 4.39 12.62 -10.74
N VAL A 99 4.64 11.66 -11.63
CA VAL A 99 3.57 11.00 -12.38
C VAL A 99 2.91 9.99 -11.45
N ILE A 100 1.62 10.18 -11.18
CA ILE A 100 0.83 9.31 -10.29
C ILE A 100 -0.19 8.56 -11.13
N HIS A 101 -0.23 7.24 -10.97
CA HIS A 101 -1.29 6.38 -11.48
C HIS A 101 -2.05 5.81 -10.30
N ASP A 102 -3.34 6.12 -10.22
CA ASP A 102 -4.30 5.58 -9.26
C ASP A 102 -5.10 4.43 -9.90
N VAL A 103 -5.07 3.25 -9.27
CA VAL A 103 -5.75 2.05 -9.75
C VAL A 103 -6.69 1.53 -8.67
N PHE A 104 -7.99 1.66 -8.93
CA PHE A 104 -9.03 1.24 -7.99
C PHE A 104 -9.34 -0.25 -8.08
N ASP A 105 -9.35 -0.95 -6.94
CA ASP A 105 -9.94 -2.28 -6.81
C ASP A 105 -11.38 -2.17 -6.30
N ASP A 106 -12.35 -2.47 -7.15
CA ASP A 106 -13.77 -2.36 -6.86
C ASP A 106 -14.30 -3.40 -5.84
N VAL A 107 -13.51 -4.44 -5.56
CA VAL A 107 -13.90 -5.52 -4.64
C VAL A 107 -13.57 -5.18 -3.19
N SER A 108 -12.41 -4.55 -2.93
CA SER A 108 -12.02 -4.08 -1.60
C SER A 108 -12.28 -2.59 -1.37
N GLY A 109 -12.45 -1.81 -2.45
CA GLY A 109 -12.51 -0.34 -2.40
C GLY A 109 -11.13 0.30 -2.23
N THR A 110 -10.06 -0.45 -2.50
CA THR A 110 -8.67 -0.03 -2.28
C THR A 110 -8.13 0.76 -3.47
N TRP A 111 -7.41 1.84 -3.18
CA TRP A 111 -6.56 2.51 -4.15
C TRP A 111 -5.14 1.97 -4.10
N GLN A 112 -4.64 1.58 -5.26
CA GLN A 112 -3.25 1.19 -5.46
C GLN A 112 -2.56 2.30 -6.25
N TYR A 113 -1.32 2.63 -5.92
CA TYR A 113 -0.63 3.73 -6.58
C TYR A 113 0.70 3.31 -7.20
N ILE A 114 0.98 3.81 -8.41
CA ILE A 114 2.34 3.89 -8.95
C ILE A 114 2.75 5.36 -8.99
N VAL A 115 3.83 5.68 -8.29
CA VAL A 115 4.35 7.05 -8.18
C VAL A 115 5.74 7.11 -8.77
N ALA A 116 5.89 7.82 -9.88
CA ALA A 116 7.10 7.84 -10.69
C ALA A 116 7.72 9.22 -10.79
N ASP A 117 9.05 9.28 -10.71
CA ASP A 117 9.84 10.44 -11.11
C ASP A 117 9.75 10.61 -12.63
N PRO A 118 9.16 11.71 -13.13
CA PRO A 118 9.02 11.93 -14.58
C PRO A 118 10.37 12.02 -15.30
N THR A 119 11.45 12.35 -14.59
CA THR A 119 12.77 12.56 -15.19
C THR A 119 13.54 11.26 -15.36
N THR A 120 13.45 10.35 -14.38
CA THR A 120 14.26 9.12 -14.36
C THR A 120 13.46 7.85 -14.63
N SER A 121 12.12 7.94 -14.70
CA SER A 121 11.22 6.78 -14.73
C SER A 121 11.39 5.85 -13.52
N THR A 122 12.08 6.30 -12.47
CA THR A 122 12.16 5.58 -11.20
C THR A 122 10.83 5.69 -10.48
N ALA A 123 10.26 4.60 -10.00
CA ALA A 123 8.94 4.58 -9.41
C ALA A 123 8.85 3.71 -8.15
N VAL A 124 7.79 3.93 -7.38
CA VAL A 124 7.36 3.07 -6.28
C VAL A 124 5.93 2.59 -6.51
N ILE A 125 5.60 1.45 -5.94
CA ILE A 125 4.24 0.93 -5.86
C ILE A 125 3.76 1.06 -4.42
N ILE A 126 2.53 1.51 -4.18
CA ILE A 126 1.95 1.70 -2.83
C ILE A 126 0.67 0.87 -2.72
N ASP A 127 0.55 0.13 -1.61
CA ASP A 127 -0.62 -0.67 -1.20
C ASP A 127 -1.19 -1.60 -2.30
N PRO A 128 -0.37 -2.45 -2.92
CA PRO A 128 -0.81 -3.29 -4.04
C PRO A 128 -1.73 -4.44 -3.60
N VAL A 129 -2.79 -4.71 -4.36
CA VAL A 129 -3.82 -5.71 -4.03
C VAL A 129 -3.57 -7.06 -4.73
N LEU A 130 -3.63 -8.13 -3.94
CA LEU A 130 -3.77 -9.51 -4.38
C LEU A 130 -5.23 -9.93 -4.25
N ASN A 131 -5.89 -10.22 -5.36
CA ASN A 131 -7.32 -10.52 -5.34
C ASN A 131 -7.58 -11.86 -4.64
N PHE A 132 -8.54 -11.87 -3.74
CA PHE A 132 -8.96 -13.06 -2.99
C PHE A 132 -10.48 -13.16 -2.92
N ASP A 133 -11.02 -14.32 -3.31
CA ASP A 133 -12.42 -14.65 -3.13
C ASP A 133 -12.59 -15.52 -1.87
N PRO A 134 -13.23 -15.03 -0.80
CA PRO A 134 -13.41 -15.81 0.42
C PRO A 134 -14.41 -16.97 0.27
N ALA A 135 -15.29 -16.94 -0.74
CA ALA A 135 -16.26 -18.01 -0.99
C ALA A 135 -15.58 -19.25 -1.58
N THR A 136 -14.67 -19.05 -2.54
CA THR A 136 -13.93 -20.13 -3.22
C THR A 136 -12.52 -20.34 -2.69
N GLN A 137 -12.04 -19.43 -1.84
CA GLN A 137 -10.64 -19.31 -1.40
C GLN A 137 -9.64 -19.13 -2.54
N ALA A 138 -10.11 -18.72 -3.73
CA ALA A 138 -9.26 -18.51 -4.88
C ALA A 138 -8.43 -17.23 -4.74
N ILE A 139 -7.14 -17.34 -5.04
CA ILE A 139 -6.24 -16.21 -5.23
C ILE A 139 -6.12 -15.98 -6.74
N THR A 140 -6.33 -14.74 -7.16
CA THR A 140 -6.07 -14.30 -8.55
C THR A 140 -5.20 -13.05 -8.53
N THR A 141 -4.59 -12.75 -9.67
CA THR A 141 -3.55 -11.72 -9.78
C THR A 141 -3.98 -10.53 -10.63
N ARG A 142 -5.27 -10.40 -10.94
CA ARG A 142 -5.79 -9.37 -11.88
C ARG A 142 -5.30 -7.96 -11.53
N SER A 143 -5.43 -7.54 -10.26
CA SER A 143 -5.02 -6.21 -9.80
C SER A 143 -3.49 -6.06 -9.80
N ALA A 144 -2.76 -7.09 -9.39
CA ALA A 144 -1.30 -7.06 -9.43
C ALA A 144 -0.74 -7.04 -10.88
N ASP A 145 -1.36 -7.80 -11.78
CA ASP A 145 -0.96 -7.90 -13.19
C ASP A 145 -1.26 -6.60 -13.95
N SER A 146 -2.30 -5.85 -13.57
CA SER A 146 -2.56 -4.52 -14.14
C SER A 146 -1.47 -3.51 -13.76
N LEU A 147 -0.96 -3.56 -12.52
CA LEU A 147 0.20 -2.77 -12.10
C LEU A 147 1.46 -3.16 -12.87
N LEU A 148 1.72 -4.46 -13.05
CA LEU A 148 2.86 -4.94 -13.85
C LEU A 148 2.78 -4.47 -15.31
N ALA A 149 1.60 -4.57 -15.93
CA ALA A 149 1.38 -4.09 -17.29
C ALA A 149 1.60 -2.59 -17.42
N LEU A 150 1.19 -1.79 -16.42
CA LEU A 150 1.44 -0.35 -16.40
C LEU A 150 2.93 -0.03 -16.22
N VAL A 151 3.62 -0.76 -15.34
CA VAL A 151 5.08 -0.63 -15.16
C VAL A 151 5.83 -0.91 -16.47
N GLU A 152 5.45 -1.97 -17.18
CA GLU A 152 6.04 -2.31 -18.49
C GLU A 152 5.72 -1.24 -19.54
N ALA A 153 4.44 -0.85 -19.69
CA ALA A 153 4.00 0.12 -20.69
C ALA A 153 4.65 1.50 -20.52
N ARG A 154 5.02 1.86 -19.29
CA ARG A 154 5.70 3.14 -18.97
C ARG A 154 7.20 3.01 -18.82
N ASN A 155 7.77 1.80 -18.96
CA ASN A 155 9.18 1.52 -18.75
C ASN A 155 9.69 2.00 -17.38
N TYR A 156 8.89 1.76 -16.33
CA TYR A 156 9.24 2.20 -14.98
C TYR A 156 10.25 1.27 -14.30
N LYS A 157 11.23 1.87 -13.62
CA LYS A 157 12.16 1.19 -12.73
C LYS A 157 11.61 1.21 -11.30
N ILE A 158 11.04 0.10 -10.84
CA ILE A 158 10.42 0.04 -9.50
C ILE A 158 11.52 -0.12 -8.46
N VAL A 159 11.71 0.88 -7.60
CA VAL A 159 12.79 0.87 -6.59
C VAL A 159 12.32 0.49 -5.19
N LYS A 160 11.01 0.52 -4.92
CA LYS A 160 10.40 0.07 -3.65
C LYS A 160 8.95 -0.35 -3.89
N ILE A 161 8.47 -1.28 -3.06
CA ILE A 161 7.05 -1.58 -2.88
C ILE A 161 6.71 -1.19 -1.45
N LEU A 162 5.76 -0.28 -1.27
CA LEU A 162 5.47 0.39 -0.02
C LEU A 162 4.11 -0.07 0.51
N GLU A 163 4.04 -0.40 1.79
CA GLU A 163 2.80 -0.61 2.52
C GLU A 163 2.60 0.57 3.48
N THR A 164 1.43 1.20 3.47
CA THR A 164 1.08 2.21 4.48
C THR A 164 0.90 1.57 5.84
N HIS A 165 0.29 0.38 5.90
CA HIS A 165 0.07 -0.37 7.13
C HIS A 165 -0.21 -1.86 6.83
N ALA A 166 -0.31 -2.69 7.87
CA ALA A 166 -0.84 -4.04 7.72
C ALA A 166 -2.36 -4.04 7.46
N HIS A 167 -2.74 -4.07 6.18
CA HIS A 167 -4.15 -4.00 5.76
C HIS A 167 -5.00 -5.16 6.30
N ALA A 168 -6.27 -4.87 6.56
CA ALA A 168 -7.24 -5.81 7.12
C ALA A 168 -8.40 -6.14 6.16
N ASP A 169 -8.44 -5.49 5.00
CA ASP A 169 -9.54 -5.51 4.03
C ASP A 169 -9.16 -6.19 2.71
N HIS A 170 -7.86 -6.23 2.37
CA HIS A 170 -7.31 -6.92 1.20
C HIS A 170 -5.99 -7.64 1.50
N LEU A 171 -5.62 -8.61 0.67
CA LEU A 171 -4.29 -9.24 0.72
C LEU A 171 -3.31 -8.38 -0.07
N SER A 172 -2.12 -8.15 0.46
CA SER A 172 -1.04 -7.44 -0.25
C SER A 172 -0.46 -8.31 -1.36
N ALA A 173 -0.29 -7.74 -2.55
CA ALA A 173 0.44 -8.34 -3.67
C ALA A 173 1.95 -8.05 -3.65
N ALA A 174 2.49 -7.43 -2.59
CA ALA A 174 3.88 -6.97 -2.56
C ALA A 174 4.90 -8.09 -2.87
N SER A 175 4.75 -9.27 -2.26
CA SER A 175 5.64 -10.42 -2.56
C SER A 175 5.47 -10.95 -3.98
N TYR A 176 4.25 -10.92 -4.53
CA TYR A 176 3.99 -11.34 -5.91
C TYR A 176 4.66 -10.38 -6.90
N LEU A 177 4.44 -9.08 -6.73
CA LEU A 177 5.03 -8.03 -7.55
C LEU A 177 6.55 -8.04 -7.47
N GLN A 178 7.14 -8.13 -6.27
CA GLN A 178 8.59 -8.22 -6.10
C GLN A 178 9.17 -9.38 -6.91
N THR A 179 8.55 -10.56 -6.82
CA THR A 179 9.00 -11.76 -7.56
C THR A 179 8.93 -11.58 -9.07
N HIS A 180 7.90 -10.90 -9.59
CA HIS A 180 7.72 -10.69 -11.03
C HIS A 180 8.62 -9.57 -11.57
N ILE A 181 8.77 -8.49 -10.83
CA ILE A 181 9.67 -7.37 -11.17
C ILE A 181 11.13 -7.84 -11.21
N MET A 182 11.53 -8.73 -10.30
CA MET A 182 12.89 -9.32 -10.33
C MET A 182 13.19 -10.14 -11.59
N LYS A 183 12.18 -10.52 -12.37
CA LYS A 183 12.39 -11.20 -13.67
C LYS A 183 12.73 -10.21 -14.78
N SER A 184 12.37 -8.94 -14.63
CA SER A 184 12.52 -7.90 -15.65
C SER A 184 13.49 -6.76 -15.28
N GLN A 185 13.88 -6.65 -14.01
CA GLN A 185 14.80 -5.62 -13.52
C GLN A 185 16.02 -6.25 -12.81
N ASP A 186 17.19 -5.62 -12.96
CA ASP A 186 18.46 -6.11 -12.39
C ASP A 186 18.58 -5.94 -10.86
N HIS A 187 17.51 -5.50 -10.19
CA HIS A 187 17.49 -5.33 -8.74
C HIS A 187 16.18 -5.84 -8.15
N LYS A 188 16.26 -6.31 -6.90
CA LYS A 188 15.09 -6.64 -6.08
C LYS A 188 14.54 -5.35 -5.46
N PRO A 189 13.33 -4.89 -5.81
CA PRO A 189 12.72 -3.77 -5.09
C PRO A 189 12.38 -4.21 -3.66
N PRO A 190 12.92 -3.58 -2.60
CA PRO A 190 12.56 -3.92 -1.23
C PRO A 190 11.07 -3.69 -0.97
N ILE A 191 10.44 -4.61 -0.23
CA ILE A 191 9.11 -4.39 0.37
C ILE A 191 9.31 -3.64 1.69
N CYS A 192 8.67 -2.49 1.81
CA CYS A 192 8.88 -1.55 2.91
C CYS A 192 7.60 -1.30 3.70
N ILE A 193 7.73 -1.11 5.01
CA ILE A 193 6.64 -0.78 5.94
C ILE A 193 7.21 -0.06 7.16
N GLY A 194 6.37 0.52 8.02
CA GLY A 194 6.81 1.14 9.28
C GLY A 194 7.37 0.14 10.28
N LYS A 195 8.42 0.52 11.03
CA LYS A 195 9.09 -0.35 12.03
C LYS A 195 8.18 -0.95 13.10
N ARG A 196 7.02 -0.32 13.35
CA ARG A 196 6.02 -0.79 14.32
C ARG A 196 5.22 -2.00 13.83
N ILE A 197 5.40 -2.44 12.57
CA ILE A 197 4.88 -3.71 12.05
C ILE A 197 5.24 -4.89 12.97
N GLU A 198 6.37 -4.83 13.66
CA GLU A 198 6.77 -5.91 14.57
C GLU A 198 5.77 -6.14 15.70
N ALA A 199 5.12 -5.08 16.20
CA ALA A 199 4.09 -5.20 17.24
C ALA A 199 2.83 -5.88 16.68
N VAL A 200 2.42 -5.48 15.48
CA VAL A 200 1.29 -6.05 14.74
C VAL A 200 1.55 -7.52 14.41
N GLN A 201 2.75 -7.85 13.94
CA GLN A 201 3.22 -9.21 13.70
C GLN A 201 3.16 -10.08 14.96
N ARG A 202 3.66 -9.60 16.11
CA ARG A 202 3.59 -10.33 17.38
C ARG A 202 2.15 -10.63 17.79
N LEU A 203 1.27 -9.64 17.68
CA LEU A 203 -0.12 -9.79 18.06
C LEU A 203 -0.85 -10.81 17.17
N PHE A 204 -0.78 -10.63 15.84
CA PHE A 204 -1.56 -11.44 14.93
C PHE A 204 -0.96 -12.81 14.66
N SER A 205 0.36 -12.98 14.81
CA SER A 205 0.96 -14.32 14.78
C SER A 205 0.45 -15.21 15.89
N GLN A 206 0.29 -14.68 17.11
CA GLN A 206 -0.33 -15.43 18.22
C GLN A 206 -1.80 -15.74 17.94
N ARG A 207 -2.55 -14.78 17.40
CA ARG A 207 -3.97 -14.94 17.09
C ARG A 207 -4.23 -16.03 16.05
N TYR A 208 -3.40 -16.12 15.02
CA TYR A 208 -3.60 -17.01 13.88
C TYR A 208 -2.66 -18.23 13.87
N GLY A 209 -1.81 -18.39 14.88
CA GLY A 209 -0.84 -19.49 14.95
C GLY A 209 0.19 -19.43 13.83
N VAL A 210 0.66 -18.23 13.45
CA VAL A 210 1.68 -18.07 12.40
C VAL A 210 3.07 -18.30 12.98
N PRO A 211 3.87 -19.23 12.42
CA PRO A 211 5.23 -19.47 12.89
C PRO A 211 6.12 -18.23 12.77
N THR A 212 6.99 -18.01 13.76
CA THR A 212 7.95 -16.88 13.76
C THR A 212 8.80 -16.82 12.49
N SER A 213 9.17 -17.97 11.92
CA SER A 213 9.93 -18.06 10.67
C SER A 213 9.19 -17.51 9.45
N GLU A 214 7.86 -17.39 9.50
CA GLU A 214 7.06 -16.93 8.37
C GLU A 214 6.81 -15.42 8.36
N TYR A 215 6.98 -14.72 9.48
CA TYR A 215 6.73 -13.27 9.56
C TYR A 215 7.95 -12.46 10.01
N LYS A 216 8.90 -13.05 10.74
CA LYS A 216 10.04 -12.28 11.24
C LYS A 216 10.98 -11.92 10.09
N GLN A 217 11.35 -10.63 9.97
CA GLN A 217 12.28 -10.11 8.95
C GLN A 217 11.86 -10.40 7.50
N VAL A 218 10.55 -10.46 7.23
CA VAL A 218 10.01 -10.66 5.87
C VAL A 218 9.95 -9.39 5.04
N PHE A 219 9.83 -8.23 5.70
CA PHE A 219 9.97 -6.92 5.07
C PHE A 219 11.45 -6.60 4.88
N ASP A 220 11.83 -6.14 3.70
CA ASP A 220 13.22 -5.85 3.36
C ASP A 220 13.71 -4.54 3.99
N LYS A 221 12.80 -3.60 4.26
CA LYS A 221 13.10 -2.31 4.92
C LYS A 221 11.98 -1.94 5.90
N LEU A 222 12.39 -1.62 7.12
CA LEU A 222 11.54 -0.98 8.12
C LEU A 222 11.90 0.51 8.17
N PHE A 223 10.90 1.37 7.99
CA PHE A 223 11.07 2.81 8.09
C PHE A 223 11.00 3.27 9.55
N ASP A 224 11.94 4.14 9.92
CA ASP A 224 11.82 5.01 11.09
C ASP A 224 10.80 6.13 10.83
N ASP A 225 10.38 6.81 11.90
CA ASP A 225 9.44 7.94 11.79
C ASP A 225 10.11 9.09 11.07
N ASP A 226 9.41 9.63 10.07
CA ASP A 226 9.85 10.77 9.26
C ASP A 226 11.17 10.47 8.51
N GLU A 227 11.45 9.18 8.23
CA GLU A 227 12.63 8.76 7.46
C GLU A 227 12.49 9.18 5.99
N SER A 228 13.48 9.94 5.50
CA SER A 228 13.54 10.34 4.09
C SER A 228 14.19 9.28 3.21
N PHE A 229 13.69 9.14 1.98
CA PHE A 229 14.27 8.31 0.94
C PHE A 229 14.11 8.95 -0.44
N SER A 230 14.76 8.38 -1.45
CA SER A 230 14.70 8.88 -2.83
C SER A 230 13.86 7.99 -3.75
N ILE A 231 13.22 8.64 -4.71
CA ILE A 231 12.55 8.04 -5.87
C ILE A 231 13.12 8.76 -7.10
N GLY A 232 14.18 8.19 -7.69
CA GLY A 232 14.93 8.90 -8.73
C GLY A 232 15.55 10.19 -8.18
N ASN A 233 15.21 11.32 -8.80
CA ASN A 233 15.60 12.66 -8.36
C ASN A 233 14.64 13.27 -7.33
N MET A 234 13.51 12.62 -7.03
CA MET A 234 12.53 13.10 -6.06
C MET A 234 12.88 12.64 -4.64
N THR A 235 12.52 13.47 -3.67
CA THR A 235 12.55 13.12 -2.25
C THR A 235 11.16 12.63 -1.82
N ALA A 236 11.16 11.65 -0.92
CA ALA A 236 10.00 11.15 -0.23
C ALA A 236 10.29 11.01 1.27
N GLU A 237 9.24 11.05 2.09
CA GLU A 237 9.32 10.91 3.54
C GLU A 237 8.24 9.93 4.04
N ALA A 238 8.64 8.99 4.89
CA ALA A 238 7.76 8.06 5.57
C ALA A 238 7.25 8.69 6.88
N ILE A 239 6.09 9.34 6.84
CA ILE A 239 5.51 10.05 7.99
C ILE A 239 4.71 9.09 8.86
N HIS A 240 4.99 9.03 10.17
CA HIS A 240 4.20 8.21 11.09
C HIS A 240 2.81 8.83 11.31
N LEU A 241 1.76 8.05 11.07
CA LEU A 241 0.35 8.46 11.14
C LEU A 241 -0.50 7.44 11.94
N PRO A 242 -0.17 7.18 13.21
CA PRO A 242 -0.89 6.19 14.00
C PRO A 242 -2.35 6.57 14.22
N GLY A 243 -3.17 5.57 14.55
CA GLY A 243 -4.53 5.76 15.02
C GLY A 243 -5.49 4.74 14.43
N HIS A 244 -5.39 4.47 13.13
CA HIS A 244 -6.06 3.31 12.52
C HIS A 244 -5.41 2.01 12.98
N THR A 245 -4.09 1.93 12.80
CA THR A 245 -3.21 0.91 13.35
C THR A 245 -1.95 1.58 13.91
N PRO A 246 -1.22 0.93 14.84
CA PRO A 246 -0.01 1.53 15.41
C PRO A 246 1.18 1.61 14.43
N ASP A 247 1.19 0.78 13.38
CA ASP A 247 2.23 0.72 12.34
C ASP A 247 2.02 1.66 11.17
N HIS A 248 0.90 2.38 11.14
CA HIS A 248 0.47 3.18 10.01
C HIS A 248 1.45 4.31 9.67
N LEU A 249 1.83 4.36 8.39
CA LEU A 249 2.61 5.40 7.74
C LEU A 249 1.79 6.08 6.63
N GLY A 250 2.12 7.34 6.40
CA GLY A 250 1.89 7.99 5.12
C GLY A 250 3.21 8.16 4.36
N TYR A 251 3.12 8.36 3.04
CA TYR A 251 4.26 8.69 2.20
C TYR A 251 4.05 10.07 1.58
N MET A 252 4.84 11.04 2.01
CA MET A 252 4.87 12.37 1.39
C MET A 252 5.89 12.34 0.25
N ILE A 253 5.45 12.51 -0.99
CA ILE A 253 6.26 12.39 -2.19
C ILE A 253 6.15 13.66 -3.02
N GLY A 254 7.31 14.19 -3.40
CA GLY A 254 7.41 15.52 -3.98
C GLY A 254 7.74 16.57 -2.93
N GLY A 255 8.17 17.75 -3.40
CA GLY A 255 8.61 18.83 -2.54
C GLY A 255 10.06 18.73 -2.11
N LYS A 256 10.83 19.81 -2.30
CA LYS A 256 12.07 19.96 -1.55
C LYS A 256 11.70 20.36 -0.12
N SER A 257 11.90 19.40 0.80
CA SER A 257 12.13 19.60 2.23
C SER A 257 11.32 20.75 2.83
N TYR A 258 10.04 20.50 3.15
CA TYR A 258 9.30 21.35 4.08
C TYR A 258 9.96 21.27 5.47
N ARG A 259 11.11 21.91 5.64
CA ARG A 259 11.73 22.15 6.93
C ARG A 259 11.10 23.39 7.51
N ARG A 260 10.24 23.19 8.51
CA ARG A 260 9.57 24.21 9.35
C ARG A 260 10.51 25.30 9.92
N TYR A 261 11.84 25.17 9.76
CA TYR A 261 12.86 26.05 10.33
C TYR A 261 13.77 26.76 9.31
N SER A 262 13.63 26.57 8.00
CA SER A 262 14.43 27.31 6.99
C SER A 262 13.54 28.25 6.18
N TYR A 263 13.85 29.55 6.23
CA TYR A 263 13.14 30.67 5.60
C TYR A 263 13.15 30.67 4.05
N GLU A 264 13.53 29.58 3.41
CA GLU A 264 13.63 29.48 1.96
C GLU A 264 12.52 28.55 1.43
N ILE A 265 11.34 29.14 1.15
CA ILE A 265 10.28 28.46 0.42
C ILE A 265 10.64 28.51 -1.07
N ILE A 266 11.34 27.49 -1.55
CA ILE A 266 11.46 27.27 -2.99
C ILE A 266 10.16 26.59 -3.43
N LEU A 267 9.19 27.39 -3.89
CA LEU A 267 7.95 26.89 -4.47
C LEU A 267 8.23 26.16 -5.78
N THR A 268 8.26 24.82 -5.77
CA THR A 268 8.08 24.03 -7.00
C THR A 268 7.22 22.79 -6.74
N SER A 269 5.90 22.92 -7.01
CA SER A 269 4.87 21.86 -7.04
C SER A 269 4.35 21.28 -5.70
N PRO A 270 3.08 20.84 -5.63
CA PRO A 270 2.47 20.34 -4.38
C PRO A 270 3.05 18.99 -3.95
N ASP A 271 3.20 18.82 -2.64
CA ASP A 271 3.60 17.54 -2.05
C ASP A 271 2.37 16.63 -2.00
N ASN A 272 2.54 15.40 -2.50
CA ASN A 272 1.50 14.40 -2.58
C ASN A 272 1.63 13.46 -1.38
N ILE A 273 0.60 13.36 -0.56
CA ILE A 273 0.63 12.55 0.66
C ILE A 273 -0.28 11.34 0.48
N PHE A 274 0.31 10.17 0.32
CA PHE A 274 -0.39 8.89 0.32
C PHE A 274 -0.62 8.49 1.77
N CYS A 275 -1.81 8.77 2.29
CA CYS A 275 -2.10 8.71 3.73
C CYS A 275 -2.71 7.38 4.19
N GLY A 276 -2.83 6.38 3.30
CA GLY A 276 -3.47 5.10 3.59
C GLY A 276 -4.82 5.29 4.28
N ASP A 277 -5.09 4.48 5.31
CA ASP A 277 -6.27 4.60 6.16
C ASP A 277 -6.12 5.61 7.30
N SER A 278 -5.80 6.86 6.97
CA SER A 278 -5.91 7.99 7.90
C SER A 278 -7.17 8.81 7.59
N LEU A 279 -7.15 9.48 6.44
CA LEU A 279 -8.25 10.28 5.93
C LEU A 279 -8.86 9.56 4.71
N PHE A 280 -10.18 9.67 4.58
CA PHE A 280 -10.89 9.28 3.36
C PHE A 280 -11.44 10.52 2.67
N HIS A 281 -12.10 10.33 1.53
CA HIS A 281 -12.85 11.41 0.88
C HIS A 281 -13.74 12.15 1.90
N ALA A 282 -13.87 13.47 1.74
CA ALA A 282 -14.39 14.36 2.77
C ALA A 282 -15.81 14.00 3.26
N ASP A 283 -16.63 13.40 2.40
CA ASP A 283 -17.98 12.90 2.72
C ASP A 283 -17.99 11.64 3.61
N ILE A 284 -16.94 10.82 3.54
CA ILE A 284 -16.73 9.63 4.38
C ILE A 284 -16.06 10.02 5.70
N GLY A 285 -15.07 10.92 5.64
CA GLY A 285 -14.35 11.45 6.79
C GLY A 285 -13.03 10.73 7.08
N THR A 286 -13.04 9.78 8.01
CA THR A 286 -11.83 9.13 8.55
C THR A 286 -12.00 7.63 8.75
N ALA A 287 -10.86 6.93 8.83
CA ALA A 287 -10.80 5.52 9.14
C ALA A 287 -11.33 5.18 10.55
N ARG A 288 -11.59 3.89 10.77
CA ARG A 288 -11.96 3.30 12.07
C ARG A 288 -10.74 3.18 12.99
N CYS A 289 -10.95 3.11 14.30
CA CYS A 289 -9.87 3.02 15.30
C CYS A 289 -10.01 1.81 16.25
N ASP A 290 -10.92 0.88 15.98
CA ASP A 290 -11.21 -0.27 16.83
C ASP A 290 -10.39 -1.52 16.51
N PHE A 291 -9.41 -1.41 15.60
CA PHE A 291 -8.39 -2.44 15.49
C PHE A 291 -7.55 -2.54 16.76
N PRO A 292 -7.01 -3.72 17.08
CA PRO A 292 -6.08 -3.85 18.20
C PRO A 292 -4.91 -2.86 18.11
N GLY A 293 -4.82 -1.95 19.09
CA GLY A 293 -3.80 -0.89 19.13
C GLY A 293 -4.17 0.36 18.33
N GLY A 294 -5.34 0.42 17.70
CA GLY A 294 -5.91 1.65 17.15
C GLY A 294 -6.38 2.57 18.27
N ASP A 295 -6.32 3.88 18.02
CA ASP A 295 -6.68 4.92 18.97
C ASP A 295 -7.21 6.16 18.24
N ALA A 296 -8.39 6.63 18.66
CA ALA A 296 -9.06 7.77 18.03
C ALA A 296 -8.36 9.11 18.34
N LYS A 297 -7.65 9.23 19.46
CA LYS A 297 -6.89 10.44 19.76
C LYS A 297 -5.63 10.49 18.89
N ASP A 298 -4.93 9.37 18.73
CA ASP A 298 -3.81 9.27 17.79
C ASP A 298 -4.26 9.57 16.36
N LEU A 299 -5.40 9.02 15.91
CA LEU A 299 -5.94 9.32 14.58
C LEU A 299 -6.28 10.81 14.41
N PHE A 300 -6.83 11.45 15.44
CA PHE A 300 -7.08 12.89 15.43
C PHE A 300 -5.77 13.67 15.24
N GLN A 301 -4.73 13.32 16.00
CA GLN A 301 -3.43 13.97 15.93
C GLN A 301 -2.75 13.77 14.58
N SER A 302 -2.79 12.55 14.03
CA SER A 302 -2.31 12.23 12.68
C SER A 302 -3.08 13.02 11.61
N GLY A 303 -4.40 13.08 11.74
CA GLY A 303 -5.25 13.90 10.89
C GLY A 303 -4.88 15.38 10.97
N ARG A 304 -4.65 15.93 12.17
CA ARG A 304 -4.21 17.32 12.33
C ARG A 304 -2.81 17.57 11.77
N LYS A 305 -1.86 16.64 11.94
CA LYS A 305 -0.54 16.68 11.29
C LYS A 305 -0.68 16.84 9.77
N LEU A 306 -1.60 16.09 9.14
CA LEU A 306 -1.88 16.20 7.71
C LEU A 306 -2.57 17.53 7.33
N LEU A 307 -3.53 18.00 8.13
CA LEU A 307 -4.28 19.22 7.84
C LEU A 307 -3.54 20.53 8.17
N ASP A 308 -2.44 20.46 8.91
CA ASP A 308 -1.52 21.57 9.15
C ASP A 308 -0.56 21.84 7.97
N LEU A 309 -0.57 20.97 6.96
CA LEU A 309 0.19 21.16 5.71
C LEU A 309 -0.40 22.29 4.84
N PRO A 310 0.36 22.81 3.85
CA PRO A 310 -0.15 23.81 2.93
C PRO A 310 -1.43 23.36 2.22
N GLY A 311 -2.43 24.26 2.16
CA GLY A 311 -3.77 23.93 1.67
C GLY A 311 -3.86 23.38 0.23
N HIS A 312 -2.82 23.54 -0.58
CA HIS A 312 -2.76 23.05 -1.97
C HIS A 312 -2.14 21.64 -2.10
N PHE A 313 -1.63 21.07 -1.01
CA PHE A 313 -1.10 19.71 -1.00
C PHE A 313 -2.23 18.71 -1.20
N LYS A 314 -1.94 17.62 -1.91
CA LYS A 314 -2.92 16.58 -2.25
C LYS A 314 -2.79 15.42 -1.27
N ILE A 315 -3.89 15.00 -0.66
CA ILE A 315 -3.94 13.83 0.22
C ILE A 315 -4.64 12.72 -0.54
N TRP A 316 -3.88 11.68 -0.87
CA TRP A 316 -4.29 10.47 -1.58
C TRP A 316 -4.67 9.39 -0.57
N THR A 317 -5.87 8.84 -0.68
CA THR A 317 -6.45 7.96 0.34
C THR A 317 -6.14 6.49 0.06
N GLY A 318 -6.12 5.64 1.09
CA GLY A 318 -5.97 4.19 0.91
C GLY A 318 -7.22 3.54 0.31
N HIS A 319 -8.39 4.10 0.62
CA HIS A 319 -9.69 3.57 0.18
C HIS A 319 -10.66 4.67 -0.21
N ASP A 320 -11.66 4.26 -0.97
CA ASP A 320 -12.87 5.03 -1.17
C ASP A 320 -14.13 4.16 -1.21
N TYR A 321 -15.20 4.67 -0.61
CA TYR A 321 -16.49 4.00 -0.46
C TYR A 321 -17.60 5.00 -0.79
N PRO A 322 -17.85 5.27 -2.09
CA PRO A 322 -18.79 6.31 -2.50
C PRO A 322 -20.15 6.16 -1.82
N PRO A 323 -20.61 7.16 -1.04
CA PRO A 323 -21.95 7.12 -0.47
C PRO A 323 -23.00 7.31 -1.57
N GLU A 324 -24.27 7.07 -1.23
CA GLU A 324 -25.38 7.30 -2.14
C GLU A 324 -25.33 8.73 -2.72
N GLY A 325 -25.32 8.83 -4.04
CA GLY A 325 -25.21 10.09 -4.79
C GLY A 325 -23.83 10.40 -5.38
N ARG A 326 -22.75 9.73 -4.95
CA ARG A 326 -21.44 9.81 -5.62
C ARG A 326 -21.20 8.57 -6.46
N THR A 327 -21.07 8.74 -7.78
CA THR A 327 -21.02 7.62 -8.73
C THR A 327 -19.63 7.06 -8.92
N GLU A 328 -18.58 7.88 -8.76
CA GLU A 328 -17.20 7.48 -9.01
C GLU A 328 -16.34 7.60 -7.74
N PRO A 329 -15.39 6.68 -7.55
CA PRO A 329 -14.40 6.81 -6.50
C PRO A 329 -13.43 7.96 -6.84
N VAL A 330 -12.98 8.68 -5.81
CA VAL A 330 -12.09 9.83 -5.91
C VAL A 330 -10.84 9.54 -5.07
N PRO A 331 -9.64 9.49 -5.69
CA PRO A 331 -8.43 9.05 -5.01
C PRO A 331 -7.81 10.09 -4.08
N TRP A 332 -8.10 11.38 -4.27
CA TRP A 332 -7.51 12.44 -3.46
C TRP A 332 -8.39 13.68 -3.32
N LEU A 333 -8.13 14.44 -2.25
CA LEU A 333 -8.59 15.82 -2.06
C LEU A 333 -7.42 16.68 -1.58
N SER A 334 -7.52 17.99 -1.76
CA SER A 334 -6.55 18.91 -1.18
C SER A 334 -6.70 19.03 0.33
N VAL A 335 -5.61 19.43 1.01
CA VAL A 335 -5.65 19.78 2.43
C VAL A 335 -6.73 20.83 2.72
N ARG A 336 -6.88 21.84 1.84
CA ARG A 336 -7.93 22.86 1.97
C ARG A 336 -9.32 22.25 1.95
N GLU A 337 -9.61 21.39 0.97
CA GLU A 337 -10.92 20.71 0.87
C GLU A 337 -11.21 19.86 2.10
N HIS A 338 -10.22 19.15 2.66
CA HIS A 338 -10.44 18.42 3.90
C HIS A 338 -10.73 19.35 5.09
N ARG A 339 -10.02 20.47 5.22
CA ARG A 339 -10.26 21.46 6.29
C ARG A 339 -11.64 22.08 6.21
N GLU A 340 -12.17 22.28 5.01
CA GLU A 340 -13.49 22.87 4.79
C GLU A 340 -14.61 21.83 4.92
N LEU A 341 -14.41 20.63 4.39
CA LEU A 341 -15.49 19.69 4.09
C LEU A 341 -15.42 18.36 4.83
N ASN A 342 -14.27 17.96 5.41
CA ASN A 342 -14.15 16.62 6.01
C ASN A 342 -15.15 16.46 7.16
N LYS A 343 -16.05 15.48 7.01
CA LYS A 343 -17.16 15.22 7.92
C LYS A 343 -16.73 15.01 9.38
N HIS A 344 -15.53 14.47 9.59
CA HIS A 344 -15.01 14.19 10.92
C HIS A 344 -13.89 15.15 11.36
N LEU A 345 -13.14 15.75 10.43
CA LEU A 345 -11.92 16.50 10.75
C LEU A 345 -11.83 17.92 10.17
N LYS A 346 -12.94 18.47 9.65
CA LYS A 346 -12.96 19.88 9.26
C LYS A 346 -12.52 20.82 10.40
N ASP A 347 -12.15 22.04 10.03
CA ASP A 347 -11.77 23.09 10.97
C ASP A 347 -12.92 23.36 11.95
N GLY A 348 -12.56 23.56 13.22
CA GLY A 348 -13.51 23.73 14.32
C GLY A 348 -13.92 22.44 15.04
N MET A 349 -13.55 21.24 14.55
CA MET A 349 -13.73 19.99 15.30
C MET A 349 -12.66 19.83 16.39
N SER A 350 -13.09 19.72 17.66
CA SER A 350 -12.18 19.43 18.79
C SER A 350 -11.78 17.94 18.87
N GLU A 351 -10.71 17.64 19.59
CA GLU A 351 -10.26 16.25 19.83
C GLU A 351 -11.36 15.44 20.53
N GLU A 352 -12.02 16.03 21.54
CA GLU A 352 -13.07 15.37 22.32
C GLU A 352 -14.29 15.05 21.46
N GLN A 353 -14.70 15.99 20.60
CA GLN A 353 -15.80 15.79 19.66
C GLN A 353 -15.47 14.69 18.65
N PHE A 354 -14.26 14.73 18.08
CA PHE A 354 -13.80 13.68 17.15
C PHE A 354 -13.79 12.31 17.82
N VAL A 355 -13.19 12.19 19.00
CA VAL A 355 -13.08 10.92 19.73
C VAL A 355 -14.47 10.37 20.07
N ALA A 356 -15.43 11.23 20.45
CA ALA A 356 -16.81 10.82 20.71
C ALA A 356 -17.48 10.25 19.44
N VAL A 357 -17.43 11.00 18.33
CA VAL A 357 -17.99 10.58 17.04
C VAL A 357 -17.35 9.28 16.54
N ARG A 358 -16.02 9.17 16.64
CA ARG A 358 -15.28 8.01 16.18
C ARG A 358 -15.62 6.76 16.97
N LYS A 359 -15.68 6.85 18.30
CA LYS A 359 -16.07 5.73 19.19
C LYS A 359 -17.49 5.26 18.91
N GLU A 360 -18.45 6.19 18.82
CA GLU A 360 -19.84 5.85 18.52
C GLU A 360 -19.98 5.16 17.15
N ARG A 361 -19.20 5.60 16.17
CA ARG A 361 -19.21 5.01 14.83
C ARG A 361 -18.57 3.62 14.81
N ASP A 362 -17.43 3.45 15.48
CA ASP A 362 -16.71 2.17 15.55
C ASP A 362 -17.54 1.06 16.20
N GLU A 363 -18.31 1.38 17.25
CA GLU A 363 -19.23 0.43 17.90
C GLU A 363 -20.32 -0.12 16.97
N LYS A 364 -20.61 0.59 15.86
CA LYS A 364 -21.64 0.22 14.88
C LYS A 364 -21.06 -0.50 13.65
N LEU A 365 -19.74 -0.55 13.50
CA LEU A 365 -19.10 -1.14 12.32
C LEU A 365 -18.93 -2.65 12.47
N ALA A 366 -19.33 -3.38 11.42
CA ALA A 366 -18.95 -4.79 11.29
C ALA A 366 -17.44 -4.94 11.08
N ALA A 367 -16.89 -6.12 11.39
CA ALA A 367 -15.52 -6.45 11.02
C ALA A 367 -15.36 -6.47 9.49
N PRO A 368 -14.21 -6.07 8.93
CA PRO A 368 -13.98 -6.19 7.50
C PRO A 368 -14.14 -7.62 7.00
N ARG A 369 -14.65 -7.76 5.77
CA ARG A 369 -14.97 -9.05 5.15
C ARG A 369 -13.76 -10.00 5.07
N LEU A 370 -12.57 -9.47 4.82
CA LEU A 370 -11.33 -10.26 4.66
C LEU A 370 -10.40 -10.17 5.88
N LEU A 371 -10.89 -9.70 7.03
CA LEU A 371 -10.07 -9.43 8.22
C LEU A 371 -9.06 -10.53 8.56
N HIS A 372 -9.53 -11.78 8.59
CA HIS A 372 -8.70 -12.90 9.00
C HIS A 372 -7.68 -13.29 7.94
N GLN A 373 -8.08 -13.24 6.66
CA GLN A 373 -7.25 -13.63 5.53
C GLN A 373 -6.16 -12.59 5.27
N SER A 374 -6.55 -11.31 5.19
CA SER A 374 -5.65 -10.18 4.96
C SER A 374 -4.53 -10.12 6.00
N LEU A 375 -4.87 -10.09 7.29
CA LEU A 375 -3.87 -9.95 8.34
C LEU A 375 -2.86 -11.10 8.37
N GLN A 376 -3.27 -12.32 8.04
CA GLN A 376 -2.33 -13.45 7.97
C GLN A 376 -1.34 -13.29 6.82
N ILE A 377 -1.78 -12.82 5.67
CA ILE A 377 -0.91 -12.62 4.50
C ILE A 377 -0.03 -11.38 4.67
N ASN A 378 -0.61 -10.30 5.21
CA ASN A 378 0.04 -8.99 5.24
C ASN A 378 1.14 -8.92 6.30
N ILE A 379 0.99 -9.62 7.44
CA ILE A 379 2.10 -9.76 8.41
C ILE A 379 3.30 -10.55 7.83
N ARG A 380 3.10 -11.27 6.73
CA ARG A 380 4.14 -12.00 5.98
C ARG A 380 4.68 -11.20 4.78
N ALA A 381 4.45 -9.89 4.73
CA ALA A 381 4.79 -9.02 3.57
C ALA A 381 4.18 -9.51 2.24
N GLY A 382 2.95 -10.00 2.28
CA GLY A 382 2.26 -10.52 1.09
C GLY A 382 2.65 -11.95 0.69
N ARG A 383 3.50 -12.63 1.47
CA ARG A 383 3.84 -14.04 1.23
C ARG A 383 2.68 -14.95 1.66
N LEU A 384 2.38 -15.94 0.83
CA LEU A 384 1.44 -16.99 1.21
C LEU A 384 2.02 -17.88 2.31
N PRO A 385 1.18 -18.52 3.16
CA PRO A 385 1.63 -19.47 4.17
C PRO A 385 2.44 -20.58 3.53
N ALA A 386 3.43 -21.12 4.23
CA ALA A 386 4.18 -22.28 3.75
C ALA A 386 3.23 -23.45 3.42
N PRO A 387 3.53 -24.26 2.39
CA PRO A 387 2.73 -25.45 2.13
C PRO A 387 2.85 -26.43 3.29
N THR A 388 1.75 -27.10 3.62
CA THR A 388 1.73 -28.27 4.51
C THR A 388 2.44 -29.45 3.85
N GLU A 389 2.68 -30.53 4.60
CA GLU A 389 3.22 -31.78 4.04
C GLU A 389 2.36 -32.33 2.89
N ALA A 390 1.05 -32.09 2.92
CA ALA A 390 0.11 -32.46 1.87
C ALA A 390 0.08 -31.45 0.69
N GLY A 391 0.89 -30.40 0.71
CA GLY A 391 1.01 -29.40 -0.36
C GLY A 391 -0.03 -28.28 -0.32
N HIS A 392 -0.92 -28.24 0.67
CA HIS A 392 -1.92 -27.17 0.81
C HIS A 392 -1.34 -25.95 1.50
N ARG A 393 -1.88 -24.75 1.22
CA ARG A 393 -1.59 -23.55 2.02
C ARG A 393 -2.84 -23.22 2.82
N LEU A 394 -2.69 -23.05 4.13
CA LEU A 394 -3.83 -22.92 5.04
C LEU A 394 -3.84 -21.54 5.70
N LEU A 395 -5.04 -20.98 5.82
CA LEU A 395 -5.34 -19.81 6.64
C LEU A 395 -6.15 -20.28 7.85
N HIS A 396 -5.86 -19.72 9.02
CA HIS A 396 -6.54 -20.07 10.26
C HIS A 396 -7.54 -18.97 10.64
N VAL A 397 -8.77 -19.37 10.94
CA VAL A 397 -9.82 -18.44 11.37
C VAL A 397 -10.22 -18.79 12.81
N PRO A 398 -10.05 -17.87 13.77
CA PRO A 398 -10.48 -18.11 15.14
C PRO A 398 -11.99 -18.28 15.21
N LEU A 399 -12.46 -19.35 15.84
CA LEU A 399 -13.88 -19.59 16.07
C LEU A 399 -14.39 -18.69 17.20
N LYS A 400 -15.62 -18.19 17.03
CA LYS A 400 -16.36 -17.51 18.10
C LYS A 400 -17.43 -18.46 18.61
N VAL A 401 -17.16 -19.08 19.75
CA VAL A 401 -18.09 -20.00 20.40
C VAL A 401 -18.92 -19.23 21.43
N ALA A 402 -20.24 -19.37 21.39
CA ALA A 402 -21.15 -18.81 22.39
C ALA A 402 -21.63 -19.91 23.34
N GLY A 403 -21.69 -19.63 24.65
CA GLY A 403 -22.11 -20.59 25.68
C GLY A 403 -20.96 -21.36 26.34
N ASP A 404 -21.27 -22.51 26.95
CA ASP A 404 -20.34 -23.33 27.75
C ASP A 404 -19.30 -24.12 26.91
N GLY A 405 -18.68 -23.44 25.94
CA GLY A 405 -17.43 -23.83 25.27
C GLY A 405 -17.42 -25.17 24.53
N TRP A 406 -17.84 -25.18 23.26
CA TRP A 406 -17.57 -26.26 22.29
C TRP A 406 -17.03 -25.74 20.96
#